data_AF-X1L803-F1
#
_entry.id   AF-X1L803-F1
#
_cell.length_a   1.000
_cell.length_b   1.000
_cell.length_c   1.000
_cell.angle_alpha   90.00
_cell.angle_beta   90.00
_cell.angle_gamma   90.00
#
_symmetry.space_group_name_H-M   'P 1'
#
loop_
_entity.id
_entity.type
_entity.pdbx_description
1 polymer ?
#
loop_
_entity_poly.entity_id
_entity_poly.type
_entity_poly.pdbx_seq_one_letter_code
_entity_poly.pdbx_strand_id
1 'polypeptide(L)'
;MGSDFILLSPPRHNNDSGNRGNNIHVEILNGAEVHISHNLIDEIRKNRDYLVLNKSAYMFVEFPSEHVFSGVQKLFFELMREDIIPVIAHPERNSVFVRHPSLLYELVQMGAPAQANRG
;
A
#
# COMPACT_ATOMS: atom_id res chain seq x y z
N MET A 1 -2.94 26.53 10.44
CA MET A 1 -2.55 26.34 9.03
C MET A 1 -2.65 24.86 8.74
N GLY A 2 -3.87 24.39 8.45
CA GLY A 2 -4.12 23.02 8.06
C GLY A 2 -4.07 22.95 6.53
N SER A 3 -3.15 22.18 5.99
CA SER A 3 -3.15 21.84 4.58
C SER A 3 -4.11 20.67 4.39
N ASP A 4 -5.30 20.97 3.87
CA ASP A 4 -6.20 19.97 3.32
C ASP A 4 -5.46 19.21 2.21
N PHE A 5 -5.20 17.92 2.46
CA PHE A 5 -4.58 17.03 1.50
C PHE A 5 -5.65 16.56 0.51
N ILE A 6 -6.01 17.43 -0.44
CA ILE A 6 -6.88 17.07 -1.57
C ILE A 6 -6.01 16.37 -2.60
N LEU A 7 -6.12 15.03 -2.66
CA LEU A 7 -5.58 14.23 -3.76
C LEU A 7 -6.26 14.67 -5.07
N LEU A 8 -5.55 15.45 -5.88
CA LEU A 8 -5.92 15.70 -7.27
C LEU A 8 -5.74 14.39 -8.06
N SER A 9 -6.86 13.80 -8.50
CA SER A 9 -6.86 12.56 -9.29
C SER A 9 -6.27 12.80 -10.69
N PRO A 10 -5.45 11.87 -11.23
CA PRO A 10 -4.99 11.91 -12.63
C PRO A 10 -6.14 11.61 -13.62
N PRO A 11 -5.95 11.81 -14.94
CA PRO A 11 -7.05 11.81 -15.91
C PRO A 11 -7.72 10.44 -16.06
N ARG A 12 -9.05 10.49 -16.20
CA ARG A 12 -9.97 9.34 -16.18
C ARG A 12 -9.79 8.46 -17.42
N HIS A 13 -9.45 7.20 -17.22
CA HIS A 13 -9.77 6.14 -18.18
C HIS A 13 -11.14 5.56 -17.79
N ASN A 14 -12.14 5.74 -18.66
CA ASN A 14 -13.47 5.17 -18.48
C ASN A 14 -13.38 3.64 -18.44
N ASN A 15 -13.59 3.04 -17.27
CA ASN A 15 -13.91 1.63 -17.14
C ASN A 15 -15.39 1.52 -16.79
N ASP A 16 -16.14 0.86 -17.67
CA ASP A 16 -17.60 0.90 -17.74
C ASP A 16 -18.29 0.02 -16.66
N SER A 17 -19.23 0.66 -15.97
CA SER A 17 -20.50 0.21 -15.36
C SER A 17 -20.73 -1.29 -15.06
N GLY A 18 -20.72 -1.65 -13.77
CA GLY A 18 -21.16 -2.97 -13.27
C GLY A 18 -22.50 -2.97 -12.50
N ASN A 19 -23.54 -3.48 -13.18
CA ASN A 19 -24.82 -4.06 -12.72
C ASN A 19 -26.10 -3.19 -12.64
N ARG A 20 -27.11 -3.65 -13.42
CA ARG A 20 -28.43 -3.08 -13.70
C ARG A 20 -29.49 -3.63 -12.72
N GLY A 21 -29.68 -2.97 -11.58
CA GLY A 21 -30.78 -3.30 -10.66
C GLY A 21 -31.15 -2.21 -9.67
N ASN A 22 -30.18 -1.41 -9.24
CA ASN A 22 -30.34 -0.17 -8.49
C ASN A 22 -29.27 0.78 -9.00
N ASN A 23 -29.58 2.06 -9.23
CA ASN A 23 -28.72 3.06 -9.88
C ASN A 23 -27.51 3.46 -9.00
N ILE A 24 -26.64 2.50 -8.67
CA ILE A 24 -25.48 2.68 -7.81
C ILE A 24 -24.27 2.88 -8.71
N HIS A 25 -23.70 4.09 -8.67
CA HIS A 25 -22.46 4.40 -9.36
C HIS A 25 -21.28 3.79 -8.59
N VAL A 26 -20.75 2.68 -9.10
CA VAL A 26 -19.55 2.02 -8.57
C VAL A 26 -18.44 2.14 -9.59
N GLU A 27 -17.32 2.73 -9.19
CA GLU A 27 -16.09 2.76 -9.96
C GLU A 27 -15.16 1.65 -9.45
N ILE A 28 -14.67 0.81 -10.36
CA ILE A 28 -13.73 -0.26 -10.05
C ILE A 28 -12.34 0.18 -10.49
N LEU A 29 -11.43 0.24 -9.53
CA LEU A 29 -10.04 0.62 -9.72
C LEU A 29 -9.12 -0.58 -9.50
N ASN A 30 -8.01 -0.61 -10.23
CA ASN A 30 -7.01 -1.67 -10.08
C ASN A 30 -6.12 -1.44 -8.86
N GLY A 31 -5.61 -2.52 -8.28
CA GLY A 31 -4.64 -2.49 -7.20
C GLY A 31 -4.32 -3.91 -6.74
N ALA A 32 -3.23 -4.05 -6.00
CA ALA A 32 -2.84 -5.32 -5.41
C ALA A 32 -2.48 -5.14 -3.94
N GLU A 33 -2.71 -6.20 -3.18
CA GLU A 33 -2.09 -6.40 -1.87
C GLU A 33 -0.88 -7.31 -2.08
N VAL A 34 0.32 -6.77 -1.87
CA VAL A 34 1.57 -7.42 -2.26
C VAL A 34 2.26 -8.00 -1.05
N HIS A 35 2.44 -9.32 -1.01
CA HIS A 35 3.26 -9.95 0.01
C HIS A 35 4.72 -9.49 -0.10
N ILE A 36 5.28 -9.07 1.03
CA ILE A 36 6.65 -8.60 1.09
C ILE A 36 7.65 -9.72 0.77
N SER A 37 8.66 -9.40 -0.05
CA SER A 37 9.69 -10.35 -0.46
C SER A 37 11.01 -9.63 -0.76
N HIS A 38 12.10 -10.39 -0.81
CA HIS A 38 13.43 -9.86 -1.12
C HIS A 38 13.58 -9.38 -2.58
N ASN A 39 12.78 -9.91 -3.51
CA ASN A 39 12.79 -9.54 -4.93
C ASN A 39 11.78 -8.44 -5.27
N LEU A 40 11.11 -7.83 -4.28
CA LEU A 40 10.02 -6.89 -4.50
C LEU A 40 10.43 -5.68 -5.36
N ILE A 41 11.67 -5.18 -5.21
CA ILE A 41 12.19 -4.08 -6.04
C ILE A 41 12.26 -4.48 -7.52
N ASP A 42 12.72 -5.69 -7.82
CA ASP A 42 12.80 -6.18 -9.20
C ASP A 42 11.42 -6.42 -9.81
N GLU A 43 10.46 -6.87 -9.00
CA GLU A 43 9.06 -7.02 -9.43
C GLU A 43 8.42 -5.67 -9.75
N ILE A 44 8.68 -4.63 -8.94
CA ILE A 44 8.17 -3.28 -9.20
C ILE A 44 8.73 -2.73 -10.51
N ARG A 45 10.04 -2.87 -10.74
CA ARG A 45 10.67 -2.38 -11.98
C ARG A 45 10.09 -3.01 -13.24
N LYS A 46 9.53 -4.22 -13.15
CA LYS A 46 8.91 -4.94 -14.28
C LYS A 46 7.40 -4.73 -14.37
N ASN A 47 6.71 -4.68 -13.23
CA ASN A 47 5.27 -4.89 -13.12
C ASN A 47 4.53 -3.78 -12.35
N ARG A 48 5.16 -2.60 -12.16
CA ARG A 48 4.65 -1.48 -11.34
C ARG A 48 3.14 -1.24 -11.46
N ASP A 49 2.63 -1.09 -12.68
CA ASP A 49 1.24 -0.70 -12.96
C ASP A 49 0.19 -1.68 -12.40
N TYR A 50 0.58 -2.94 -12.17
CA TYR A 50 -0.29 -3.97 -11.59
C TYR A 50 -0.17 -4.10 -10.07
N LEU A 51 0.93 -3.62 -9.50
CA LEU A 51 1.23 -3.76 -8.07
C LEU A 51 0.73 -2.54 -7.27
N VAL A 52 0.74 -1.35 -7.88
CA VAL A 52 0.32 -0.12 -7.21
C VAL A 52 -1.19 0.09 -7.25
N LEU A 53 -1.71 0.85 -6.28
CA LEU A 53 -3.11 1.22 -6.20
C LEU A 53 -3.41 2.27 -7.28
N ASN A 54 -4.24 1.91 -8.25
CA ASN A 54 -4.77 2.77 -9.31
C ASN A 54 -3.71 3.66 -10.01
N LYS A 55 -2.59 3.08 -10.42
CA LYS A 55 -1.45 3.78 -11.06
C LYS A 55 -0.89 4.94 -10.22
N SER A 56 -1.13 4.95 -8.91
CA SER A 56 -0.57 5.94 -7.99
C SER A 56 0.83 5.55 -7.50
N ALA A 57 1.39 6.35 -6.60
CA ALA A 57 2.61 5.98 -5.88
C ALA A 57 2.37 4.95 -4.76
N TYR A 58 1.12 4.73 -4.34
CA TYR A 58 0.81 3.90 -3.16
C TYR A 58 0.74 2.41 -3.52
N MET A 59 1.32 1.57 -2.67
CA MET A 59 1.29 0.11 -2.83
C MET A 59 1.02 -0.54 -1.49
N PHE A 60 0.03 -1.44 -1.40
CA PHE A 60 -0.16 -2.23 -0.18
C PHE A 60 0.93 -3.28 -0.04
N VAL A 61 1.53 -3.33 1.15
CA VAL A 61 2.55 -4.31 1.52
C VAL A 61 2.04 -5.13 2.69
N GLU A 62 1.85 -6.42 2.45
CA GLU A 62 1.43 -7.40 3.46
C GLU A 62 2.64 -8.15 4.02
N PHE A 63 2.72 -8.21 5.35
CA PHE A 63 3.73 -8.97 6.07
C PHE A 63 3.23 -10.37 6.42
N PRO A 64 4.10 -11.40 6.48
CA PRO A 64 3.75 -12.67 7.10
C PRO A 64 3.30 -12.44 8.55
N SER A 65 2.24 -13.11 9.00
CA SER A 65 1.58 -12.82 10.29
C SER A 65 2.51 -12.86 11.51
N GLU A 66 3.57 -13.68 11.47
CA GLU A 66 4.47 -13.87 12.61
C GLU A 66 5.89 -13.34 12.36
N HIS A 67 6.11 -12.59 11.27
CA HIS A 67 7.46 -12.20 10.87
C HIS A 67 7.56 -10.80 10.29
N VAL A 68 8.60 -10.09 10.70
CA VAL A 68 9.11 -8.87 10.06
C VAL A 68 10.63 -9.03 9.99
N PHE A 69 11.19 -9.07 8.78
CA PHE A 69 12.62 -9.31 8.61
C PHE A 69 13.43 -8.04 8.88
N SER A 70 14.67 -8.20 9.36
CA SER A 70 15.54 -7.09 9.79
C SER A 70 15.88 -6.08 8.67
N GLY A 71 15.83 -6.50 7.42
CA GLY A 71 16.06 -5.65 6.24
C GLY A 71 14.87 -4.78 5.81
N VAL A 72 13.74 -4.82 6.53
CA VAL A 72 12.50 -4.14 6.11
C VAL A 72 12.68 -2.64 5.89
N GLN A 73 13.42 -1.96 6.77
CA GLN A 73 13.65 -0.51 6.65
C GLN A 73 14.44 -0.18 5.39
N LYS A 74 15.44 -0.99 5.05
CA LYS A 74 16.22 -0.84 3.81
C LYS A 74 15.33 -1.05 2.59
N LEU A 75 14.50 -2.10 2.59
CA LEU A 75 13.56 -2.34 1.49
C LEU A 75 12.59 -1.17 1.33
N PHE A 76 12.04 -0.65 2.43
CA PHE A 76 11.11 0.48 2.40
C PHE A 76 11.77 1.75 1.87
N PHE A 77 13.02 2.01 2.25
CA PHE A 77 13.80 3.09 1.68
C PHE A 77 14.02 2.91 0.16
N GLU A 78 14.34 1.69 -0.29
CA GLU A 78 14.50 1.38 -1.72
C GLU A 78 13.18 1.55 -2.50
N LEU A 79 12.04 1.16 -1.92
CA LEU A 79 10.71 1.40 -2.51
C LEU A 79 10.47 2.90 -2.72
N MET A 80 10.71 3.71 -1.69
CA MET A 80 10.53 5.17 -1.78
C MET A 80 11.48 5.81 -2.80
N ARG A 81 12.68 5.27 -2.99
CA ARG A 81 13.61 5.71 -4.03
C ARG A 81 13.14 5.40 -5.45
N GLU A 82 12.25 4.41 -5.60
CA GLU A 82 11.56 4.08 -6.86
C GLU A 82 10.20 4.82 -6.96
N ASP A 83 10.00 5.91 -6.20
CA ASP A 83 8.75 6.69 -6.15
C ASP A 83 7.53 5.85 -5.70
N ILE A 84 7.72 4.84 -4.86
CA ILE A 84 6.65 4.03 -4.25
C ILE A 84 6.51 4.38 -2.77
N ILE A 85 5.27 4.68 -2.35
CA ILE A 85 4.89 4.85 -0.96
C ILE A 85 4.29 3.52 -0.47
N PRO A 86 5.03 2.72 0.32
CA PRO A 86 4.50 1.48 0.86
C PRO A 86 3.44 1.79 1.94
N VAL A 87 2.28 1.17 1.80
CA VAL A 87 1.20 1.21 2.80
C VAL A 87 1.18 -0.14 3.51
N ILE A 88 1.44 -0.16 4.81
CA ILE A 88 1.49 -1.38 5.62
C ILE A 88 0.06 -1.89 5.81
N ALA A 89 -0.26 -3.02 5.20
CA ALA A 89 -1.59 -3.63 5.28
C ALA A 89 -1.80 -4.30 6.64
N HIS A 90 -2.94 -4.02 7.27
CA HIS A 90 -3.47 -4.61 8.51
C HIS A 90 -2.39 -5.00 9.55
N PRO A 91 -1.54 -4.07 10.00
CA PRO A 91 -0.44 -4.39 10.92
C PRO A 91 -0.91 -4.97 12.25
N GLU A 92 -2.18 -4.77 12.63
CA GLU A 92 -2.81 -5.39 13.79
C GLU A 92 -2.87 -6.93 13.72
N ARG A 93 -2.76 -7.51 12.52
CA ARG A 93 -2.70 -8.97 12.30
C ARG A 93 -1.28 -9.54 12.38
N ASN A 94 -0.25 -8.68 12.42
CA ASN A 94 1.12 -9.11 12.53
C ASN A 94 1.58 -9.12 14.00
N SER A 95 1.90 -10.30 14.52
CA SER A 95 2.25 -10.50 15.93
C SER A 95 3.54 -9.78 16.36
N VAL A 96 4.46 -9.51 15.43
CA VAL A 96 5.69 -8.75 15.70
C VAL A 96 5.35 -7.28 15.91
N PHE A 97 4.53 -6.68 15.06
CA PHE A 97 4.07 -5.30 15.26
C PHE A 97 3.23 -5.16 16.54
N VAL A 98 2.39 -6.13 16.87
CA VAL A 98 1.61 -6.13 18.12
C VAL A 98 2.52 -6.18 19.35
N ARG A 99 3.54 -7.04 19.36
CA ARG A 99 4.49 -7.14 20.48
C ARG A 99 5.48 -5.98 20.56
N HIS A 100 5.86 -5.43 19.40
CA HIS A 100 6.87 -4.37 19.26
C HIS A 100 6.33 -3.22 18.40
N PRO A 101 5.37 -2.43 18.92
CA PRO A 101 4.74 -1.34 18.16
C PRO A 101 5.75 -0.24 17.75
N SER A 102 6.89 -0.14 18.42
CA SER A 102 7.99 0.76 18.03
C SER A 102 8.49 0.47 16.61
N LEU A 103 8.51 -0.80 16.18
CA LEU A 103 8.94 -1.18 14.84
C LEU A 103 7.98 -0.65 13.78
N LEU A 104 6.67 -0.76 14.02
CA LEU A 104 5.65 -0.18 13.14
C LEU A 104 5.79 1.35 13.10
N TYR A 105 5.97 1.98 14.28
CA TYR A 105 6.16 3.42 14.40
C TYR A 105 7.36 3.92 13.59
N GLU A 106 8.50 3.21 13.64
CA GLU A 106 9.69 3.55 12.85
C GLU A 106 9.40 3.55 11.34
N LEU A 107 8.70 2.52 10.83
CA LEU A 107 8.32 2.46 9.42
C LEU A 107 7.35 3.60 9.04
N VAL A 108 6.40 3.94 9.91
CA VAL A 108 5.50 5.08 9.71
C VAL A 108 6.27 6.40 9.67
N GLN A 109 7.24 6.60 10.56
CA GLN A 109 8.10 7.80 10.57
C GLN A 109 8.96 7.91 9.30
N MET A 110 9.32 6.79 8.67
CA MET A 110 10.00 6.80 7.37
C MET A 110 9.10 7.25 6.21
N GLY A 111 7.79 7.35 6.41
CA GLY A 111 6.81 7.72 5.38
C GLY A 111 5.95 6.56 4.88
N ALA A 112 5.91 5.42 5.58
CA ALA A 112 5.07 4.28 5.24
C ALA A 112 3.79 4.23 6.09
N PRO A 113 2.65 4.80 5.62
CA PRO A 113 1.41 4.78 6.39
C PRO A 113 0.91 3.35 6.62
N ALA A 114 0.12 3.17 7.68
CA ALA A 114 -0.53 1.91 8.00
C ALA A 114 -2.04 1.97 7.66
N GLN A 115 -2.59 0.85 7.19
CA GLN A 115 -4.03 0.66 6.99
C GLN A 115 -4.52 -0.40 7.98
N ALA A 116 -5.53 -0.08 8.79
CA ALA A 116 -6.16 -1.03 9.71
C ALA A 116 -7.50 -1.53 9.14
N ASN A 117 -7.85 -2.79 9.40
CA ASN A 117 -9.12 -3.36 8.99
C ASN A 117 -10.26 -2.84 9.87
N ARG A 118 -11.39 -2.55 9.23
CA ARG A 118 -12.66 -2.33 9.93
C ARG A 118 -13.23 -3.72 10.24
N GLY A 119 -13.06 -4.17 11.49
CA GLY A 119 -13.56 -5.47 11.97
C GLY A 119 -15.06 -5.67 11.86
#